data_AF-A0AAP9JJC6-F1
#
_entry.id   AF-A0AAP9JJC6-F1
#
_cell.length_a   1.000
_cell.length_b   1.000
_cell.length_c   1.000
_cell.angle_alpha   90.00
_cell.angle_beta   90.00
_cell.angle_gamma   90.00
#
_symmetry.space_group_name_H-M   'P 1'
#
loop_
_entity.id
_entity.type
_entity.pdbx_description
1 polymer ?
#
loop_
_entity_poly.entity_id
_entity_poly.type
_entity_poly.pdbx_seq_one_letter_code
_entity_poly.pdbx_strand_id
1 'polypeptide(L)'
;MAFFTLSATPATAKREGYFTSTTMALMSHLGERRVVEAKSVDGLKPLILSFGRDTALHHPGRSFKIMVTVNRGSRKPRGFDATYDSEALGTSEWLETTIADPVPHEGTAGVASWGTRYTPFRMDGAEPREVSLTEAERLSDDGHLGFKGWAAEVAASLETRGAPAAALSSETWDALVSRYRAHQHPALAAAVLIAASQADQLAA
;
A
#
# COMPACT_ATOMS: atom_id res chain seq x y z
N MET A 1 -21.31 7.22 -26.70
CA MET A 1 -19.89 7.13 -26.30
C MET A 1 -19.62 8.22 -25.29
N ALA A 2 -18.79 7.96 -24.27
CA ALA A 2 -18.49 8.95 -23.24
C ALA A 2 -16.97 9.15 -23.12
N PHE A 3 -16.56 10.41 -22.98
CA PHE A 3 -15.20 10.80 -22.69
C PHE A 3 -15.06 11.16 -21.22
N PHE A 4 -14.00 10.67 -20.60
CA PHE A 4 -13.69 10.89 -19.20
C PHE A 4 -12.28 11.47 -19.09
N THR A 5 -12.10 12.39 -18.15
CA THR A 5 -10.77 12.84 -17.73
C THR A 5 -10.41 12.15 -16.43
N LEU A 6 -9.30 11.41 -16.44
CA LEU A 6 -8.69 10.77 -15.29
C LEU A 6 -7.60 11.67 -14.71
N SER A 7 -7.55 11.82 -13.39
CA SER A 7 -6.44 12.47 -12.70
C SER A 7 -6.12 11.76 -11.39
N ALA A 8 -4.84 11.55 -11.12
CA ALA A 8 -4.39 10.96 -9.86
C ALA A 8 -4.20 12.07 -8.82
N THR A 9 -5.15 12.22 -7.90
CA THR A 9 -5.10 13.25 -6.87
C THR A 9 -4.42 12.71 -5.61
N PRO A 10 -3.35 13.35 -5.09
CA PRO A 10 -2.72 12.94 -3.84
C PRO A 10 -3.76 12.84 -2.73
N ALA A 11 -3.79 11.70 -2.05
CA ALA A 11 -4.80 11.40 -1.07
C ALA A 11 -4.29 10.36 -0.07
N THR A 12 -4.84 10.36 1.14
CA THR A 12 -4.61 9.34 2.16
C THR A 12 -5.92 9.07 2.89
N ALA A 13 -6.24 7.78 3.07
CA ALA A 13 -7.32 7.37 3.96
C ALA A 13 -6.78 7.22 5.38
N LYS A 14 -7.55 7.63 6.38
CA LYS A 14 -7.23 7.49 7.80
C LYS A 14 -8.36 6.73 8.47
N ARG A 15 -8.02 5.61 9.09
CA ARG A 15 -8.96 4.76 9.82
C ARG A 15 -9.02 5.18 11.29
N GLU A 16 -10.21 5.56 11.73
CA GLU A 16 -10.52 6.06 13.07
C GLU A 16 -11.64 5.18 13.66
N GLY A 17 -11.26 4.17 14.45
CA GLY A 17 -12.22 3.18 14.98
C GLY A 17 -13.01 2.48 13.87
N TYR A 18 -14.32 2.79 13.79
CA TYR A 18 -15.26 2.21 12.82
C TYR A 18 -15.44 3.04 11.55
N PHE A 19 -14.83 4.22 11.45
CA PHE A 19 -14.96 5.07 10.28
C PHE A 19 -13.62 5.30 9.59
N THR A 20 -13.68 5.64 8.30
CA THR A 20 -12.52 5.99 7.49
C THR A 20 -12.76 7.37 6.89
N SER A 21 -11.84 8.30 7.14
CA SER A 21 -11.83 9.63 6.52
C SER A 21 -10.77 9.68 5.41
N THR A 22 -11.06 10.33 4.29
CA THR A 22 -10.10 10.47 3.20
C THR A 22 -9.71 11.94 3.05
N THR A 23 -8.43 12.23 3.24
CA THR A 23 -7.86 13.56 2.96
C THR A 23 -7.36 13.58 1.53
N MET A 24 -7.68 14.64 0.78
CA MET A 24 -7.29 14.78 -0.62
C MET A 24 -6.76 16.19 -0.91
N ALA A 25 -5.66 16.28 -1.64
CA ALA A 25 -5.13 17.55 -2.14
C ALA A 25 -5.81 17.89 -3.48
N LEU A 26 -7.08 18.32 -3.45
CA LEU A 26 -7.94 18.47 -4.64
C LEU A 26 -7.37 19.36 -5.76
N MET A 27 -6.49 20.30 -5.44
CA MET A 27 -5.86 21.20 -6.41
C MET A 27 -4.56 20.63 -7.00
N SER A 28 -4.10 19.48 -6.53
CA SER A 28 -2.89 18.80 -6.96
C SER A 28 -3.22 17.51 -7.71
N HIS A 29 -2.32 17.12 -8.62
CA HIS A 29 -2.37 15.84 -9.30
C HIS A 29 -0.95 15.33 -9.53
N LEU A 30 -0.80 14.01 -9.49
CA LEU A 30 0.43 13.31 -9.83
C LEU A 30 0.46 13.07 -11.34
N GLY A 31 1.44 13.68 -12.00
CA GLY A 31 1.62 13.59 -13.45
C GLY A 31 0.48 14.24 -14.25
N GLU A 32 0.36 13.85 -15.51
CA GLU A 32 -0.61 14.43 -16.44
C GLU A 32 -2.00 13.81 -16.30
N ARG A 33 -3.02 14.61 -16.62
CA ARG A 33 -4.40 14.10 -16.77
C ARG A 33 -4.52 13.30 -18.06
N ARG A 34 -5.32 12.23 -18.04
CA ARG A 34 -5.55 11.38 -19.22
C ARG A 34 -7.02 11.44 -19.63
N VAL A 35 -7.29 11.82 -20.87
CA VAL A 35 -8.62 11.65 -21.45
C VAL A 35 -8.75 10.22 -21.98
N VAL A 36 -9.82 9.55 -21.59
CA VAL A 36 -10.13 8.18 -22.03
C VAL A 36 -11.55 8.10 -22.55
N GLU A 37 -11.79 7.13 -23.40
CA GLU A 37 -13.10 6.88 -24.00
C GLU A 37 -13.64 5.53 -23.52
N ALA A 38 -14.90 5.51 -23.08
CA ALA A 38 -15.59 4.26 -22.75
C ALA A 38 -17.06 4.28 -23.15
N LYS A 39 -17.58 3.11 -23.52
CA LYS A 39 -19.00 2.89 -23.87
C LYS A 39 -19.81 2.36 -22.68
N SER A 40 -19.15 1.74 -21.70
CA SER A 40 -19.75 1.11 -20.52
C SER A 40 -18.84 1.31 -19.30
N VAL A 41 -19.38 1.01 -18.12
CA VAL A 41 -18.62 0.94 -16.86
C VAL A 41 -17.52 -0.14 -16.94
N ASP A 42 -17.85 -1.31 -17.50
CA ASP A 42 -16.90 -2.42 -17.66
C ASP A 42 -15.73 -2.06 -18.57
N GLY A 43 -15.95 -1.21 -19.58
CA GLY A 43 -14.88 -0.69 -20.43
C GLY A 43 -14.05 0.41 -19.75
N LEU A 44 -14.62 1.13 -18.78
CA LEU A 44 -13.94 2.22 -18.08
C LEU A 44 -12.98 1.70 -17.00
N LYS A 45 -13.38 0.67 -16.23
CA LYS A 45 -12.57 0.08 -15.16
C LYS A 45 -11.13 -0.27 -15.58
N PRO A 46 -10.87 -1.05 -16.65
CA PRO A 46 -9.51 -1.38 -17.05
C PRO A 46 -8.68 -0.15 -17.44
N LEU A 47 -9.31 0.92 -17.96
CA LEU A 47 -8.63 2.18 -18.29
C LEU A 47 -8.20 2.94 -17.03
N ILE A 48 -9.04 2.93 -15.99
CA ILE A 48 -8.72 3.50 -14.66
C ILE A 48 -7.55 2.73 -14.03
N LEU A 49 -7.63 1.40 -13.98
CA LEU A 49 -6.59 0.55 -13.40
C LEU A 49 -5.26 0.69 -14.13
N SER A 50 -5.29 0.75 -15.47
CA SER A 50 -4.10 0.99 -16.29
C SER A 50 -3.48 2.36 -15.99
N PHE A 51 -4.29 3.42 -15.97
CA PHE A 51 -3.83 4.77 -15.64
C PHE A 51 -3.16 4.83 -14.26
N GLY A 52 -3.79 4.27 -13.22
CA GLY A 52 -3.20 4.32 -11.88
C GLY A 52 -1.95 3.45 -11.75
N ARG A 53 -1.86 2.31 -12.45
CA ARG A 53 -0.60 1.53 -12.51
C ARG A 53 0.52 2.37 -13.12
N ASP A 54 0.28 3.03 -14.24
CA ASP A 54 1.27 3.92 -14.86
C ASP A 54 1.68 5.03 -13.89
N THR A 55 0.73 5.68 -13.23
CA THR A 55 1.02 6.72 -12.23
C THR A 55 1.87 6.17 -11.09
N ALA A 56 1.52 5.02 -10.52
CA ALA A 56 2.27 4.42 -9.42
C ALA A 56 3.71 4.03 -9.81
N LEU A 57 3.93 3.63 -11.06
CA LEU A 57 5.27 3.35 -11.59
C LEU A 57 6.12 4.62 -11.71
N HIS A 58 5.54 5.74 -12.13
CA HIS A 58 6.25 7.04 -12.24
C HIS A 58 6.38 7.78 -10.91
N HIS A 59 5.53 7.44 -9.94
CA HIS A 59 5.48 8.05 -8.61
C HIS A 59 5.49 6.97 -7.52
N PRO A 60 6.58 6.19 -7.40
CA PRO A 60 6.64 5.06 -6.48
C PRO A 60 6.45 5.50 -5.03
N GLY A 61 5.70 4.70 -4.26
CA GLY A 61 5.43 4.96 -2.85
C GLY A 61 4.45 6.11 -2.58
N ARG A 62 3.90 6.75 -3.62
CA ARG A 62 2.93 7.85 -3.46
C ARG A 62 1.52 7.30 -3.37
N SER A 63 0.78 7.81 -2.38
CA SER A 63 -0.64 7.53 -2.18
C SER A 63 -1.51 8.52 -2.96
N PHE A 64 -2.51 8.02 -3.67
CA PHE A 64 -3.44 8.84 -4.44
C PHE A 64 -4.78 8.14 -4.69
N LYS A 65 -5.79 8.92 -5.06
CA LYS A 65 -7.09 8.45 -5.54
C LYS A 65 -7.29 8.94 -6.97
N ILE A 66 -7.80 8.08 -7.85
CA ILE A 66 -8.15 8.50 -9.21
C ILE A 66 -9.50 9.21 -9.18
N MET A 67 -9.48 10.47 -9.60
CA MET A 67 -10.70 11.23 -9.88
C MET A 67 -11.13 10.99 -11.32
N VAL A 68 -12.41 10.67 -11.51
CA VAL A 68 -13.01 10.44 -12.83
C VAL A 68 -14.00 11.56 -13.11
N THR A 69 -13.62 12.45 -14.02
CA THR A 69 -14.50 13.55 -14.46
C THR A 69 -15.15 13.19 -15.78
N VAL A 70 -16.46 13.37 -15.89
CA VAL A 70 -17.18 13.18 -17.17
C VAL A 70 -17.07 14.46 -17.98
N ASN A 71 -16.55 14.37 -19.20
CA ASN A 71 -16.33 15.55 -20.01
C ASN A 71 -17.67 16.14 -20.49
N ARG A 72 -17.72 17.48 -20.62
CA ARG A 72 -18.90 18.19 -21.09
C ARG A 72 -19.38 17.63 -22.43
N GLY A 73 -20.69 17.43 -22.57
CA GLY A 73 -21.30 16.83 -23.77
C GLY A 73 -21.27 15.30 -23.81
N SER A 74 -20.54 14.63 -22.90
CA SER A 74 -20.60 13.18 -22.76
C SER A 74 -21.79 12.75 -21.89
N ARG A 75 -22.46 11.66 -22.29
CA ARG A 75 -23.51 11.03 -21.48
C ARG A 75 -22.89 9.89 -20.66
N LYS A 76 -23.01 9.97 -19.32
CA LYS A 76 -22.59 8.90 -18.40
C LYS A 76 -23.19 7.55 -18.83
N PRO A 77 -22.38 6.46 -18.91
CA PRO A 77 -22.92 5.12 -19.11
C PRO A 77 -23.81 4.73 -17.93
N ARG A 78 -24.78 3.85 -18.19
CA ARG A 78 -25.70 3.35 -17.17
C ARG A 78 -24.92 2.71 -16.03
N GLY A 79 -25.30 3.02 -14.78
CA GLY A 79 -24.66 2.48 -13.57
C GLY A 79 -23.35 3.15 -13.17
N PHE A 80 -22.89 4.18 -13.89
CA PHE A 80 -21.64 4.88 -13.56
C PHE A 80 -21.61 5.39 -12.12
N ASP A 81 -22.61 6.18 -11.71
CA ASP A 81 -22.60 6.82 -10.38
C ASP A 81 -22.57 5.77 -9.27
N ALA A 82 -23.43 4.75 -9.34
CA ALA A 82 -23.44 3.65 -8.37
C ALA A 82 -22.10 2.88 -8.30
N THR A 83 -21.43 2.68 -9.43
CA THR A 83 -20.13 1.96 -9.46
C THR A 83 -18.98 2.85 -8.98
N TYR A 84 -19.07 4.16 -9.24
CA TYR A 84 -18.10 5.14 -8.77
C TYR A 84 -18.21 5.33 -7.25
N ASP A 85 -19.42 5.49 -6.72
CA ASP A 85 -19.70 5.71 -5.30
C ASP A 85 -19.41 4.48 -4.44
N SER A 86 -19.60 3.27 -4.98
CA SER A 86 -19.22 2.01 -4.32
C SER A 86 -17.73 1.65 -4.47
N GLU A 87 -16.93 2.51 -5.10
CA GLU A 87 -15.50 2.29 -5.39
C GLU A 87 -15.19 1.06 -6.28
N ALA A 88 -16.21 0.42 -6.87
CA ALA A 88 -16.06 -0.78 -7.69
C ALA A 88 -15.28 -0.55 -9.01
N LEU A 89 -15.08 0.72 -9.39
CA LEU A 89 -14.18 1.14 -10.48
C LEU A 89 -12.69 1.02 -10.13
N GLY A 90 -12.33 0.77 -8.87
CA GLY A 90 -10.94 0.66 -8.42
C GLY A 90 -10.23 2.00 -8.27
N THR A 91 -10.96 3.11 -8.09
CA THR A 91 -10.38 4.46 -7.99
C THR A 91 -9.51 4.66 -6.74
N SER A 92 -9.70 3.84 -5.71
CA SER A 92 -8.93 3.88 -4.45
C SER A 92 -7.86 2.78 -4.33
N GLU A 93 -7.54 2.02 -5.40
CA GLU A 93 -6.53 0.93 -5.31
C GLU A 93 -5.15 1.39 -4.82
N TRP A 94 -4.79 2.64 -5.10
CA TRP A 94 -3.49 3.25 -4.74
C TRP A 94 -3.57 4.11 -3.48
N LEU A 95 -4.70 4.07 -2.77
CA LEU A 95 -4.92 4.85 -1.57
C LEU A 95 -4.31 4.14 -0.37
N GLU A 96 -3.28 4.73 0.21
CA GLU A 96 -2.76 4.34 1.50
C GLU A 96 -3.81 4.56 2.58
N THR A 97 -4.01 3.55 3.42
CA THR A 97 -4.83 3.64 4.62
C THR A 97 -3.92 3.69 5.84
N THR A 98 -3.93 4.82 6.54
CA THR A 98 -3.24 5.01 7.82
C THR A 98 -4.14 4.71 9.00
N ILE A 99 -3.53 4.38 10.14
CA ILE A 99 -4.17 4.10 11.42
C ILE A 99 -4.08 5.37 12.26
N ALA A 100 -5.21 5.85 12.79
CA ALA A 100 -5.26 7.11 13.53
C ALA A 100 -4.56 7.09 14.88
N ASP A 101 -4.72 5.97 15.59
CA ASP A 101 -4.14 5.75 16.92
C ASP A 101 -3.28 4.48 16.89
N PRO A 102 -2.09 4.51 16.25
CA PRO A 102 -1.18 3.37 16.23
C PRO A 102 -0.81 2.94 17.65
N VAL A 103 -0.97 1.64 17.95
CA VAL A 103 -0.65 1.11 19.28
C VAL A 103 0.84 0.74 19.34
N PRO A 104 1.63 1.34 20.26
CA PRO A 104 3.03 0.96 20.47
C PRO A 104 3.19 -0.50 20.89
N HIS A 105 4.34 -1.10 20.59
CA HIS A 105 4.66 -2.48 20.97
C HIS A 105 6.05 -2.56 21.61
N GLU A 106 6.15 -3.05 22.84
CA GLU A 106 7.44 -3.24 23.55
C GLU A 106 8.39 -2.02 23.48
N GLY A 107 7.86 -0.81 23.71
CA GLY A 107 8.66 0.42 23.66
C GLY A 107 9.04 0.89 22.25
N THR A 108 8.55 0.22 21.21
CA THR A 108 8.64 0.68 19.81
C THR A 108 7.35 1.38 19.38
N ALA A 109 7.45 2.35 18.46
CA ALA A 109 6.31 3.08 17.92
C ALA A 109 5.27 2.13 17.32
N GLY A 110 4.01 2.55 17.25
CA GLY A 110 2.97 1.74 16.63
C GLY A 110 3.10 1.69 15.10
N VAL A 111 2.33 0.80 14.46
CA VAL A 111 2.23 0.77 12.98
C VAL A 111 1.20 1.79 12.53
N ALA A 112 1.65 2.80 11.77
CA ALA A 112 0.79 3.83 11.20
C ALA A 112 0.19 3.40 9.86
N SER A 113 0.84 2.53 9.09
CA SER A 113 0.32 2.02 7.82
C SER A 113 0.97 0.68 7.49
N TRP A 114 0.17 -0.30 7.10
CA TRP A 114 0.69 -1.57 6.59
C TRP A 114 1.22 -1.45 5.16
N GLY A 115 0.89 -0.34 4.47
CA GLY A 115 1.18 -0.16 3.06
C GLY A 115 0.34 -1.06 2.15
N THR A 116 0.61 -0.95 0.85
CA THR A 116 -0.02 -1.76 -0.20
C THR A 116 1.07 -2.18 -1.19
N ARG A 117 0.65 -2.82 -2.29
CA ARG A 117 1.53 -3.07 -3.44
C ARG A 117 2.32 -1.82 -3.84
N TYR A 118 1.67 -0.66 -3.78
CA TYR A 118 2.18 0.61 -4.32
C TYR A 118 2.52 1.66 -3.26
N THR A 119 2.13 1.44 -2.01
CA THR A 119 2.34 2.38 -0.90
C THR A 119 3.20 1.75 0.19
N PRO A 120 4.08 2.52 0.85
CA PRO A 120 5.05 1.98 1.78
C PRO A 120 4.40 1.58 3.11
N PHE A 121 5.10 0.73 3.86
CA PHE A 121 4.85 0.51 5.28
C PHE A 121 5.33 1.71 6.10
N ARG A 122 4.62 2.07 7.18
CA ARG A 122 4.97 3.19 8.05
C ARG A 122 4.83 2.85 9.52
N MET A 123 5.86 3.20 10.27
CA MET A 123 5.82 3.33 11.73
C MET A 123 5.31 4.72 12.10
N ASP A 124 4.65 4.83 13.26
CA ASP A 124 4.16 6.10 13.75
C ASP A 124 5.30 7.08 14.07
N GLY A 125 5.14 8.34 13.66
CA GLY A 125 6.14 9.39 13.84
C GLY A 125 7.45 9.22 13.07
N ALA A 126 7.56 8.22 12.18
CA ALA A 126 8.77 7.95 11.41
C ALA A 126 8.53 8.04 9.90
N GLU A 127 9.52 8.56 9.17
CA GLU A 127 9.52 8.44 7.71
C GLU A 127 9.67 6.97 7.30
N PRO A 128 9.01 6.54 6.21
CA PRO A 128 9.17 5.18 5.71
C PRO A 128 10.64 4.90 5.40
N ARG A 129 11.11 3.70 5.79
CA ARG A 129 12.41 3.22 5.31
C ARG A 129 12.42 3.17 3.80
N GLU A 130 13.52 3.67 3.23
CA GLU A 130 13.70 3.67 1.78
C GLU A 130 13.81 2.23 1.28
N VAL A 131 12.77 1.79 0.58
CA VAL A 131 12.69 0.46 -0.01
C VAL A 131 12.27 0.59 -1.47
N SER A 132 12.99 -0.10 -2.35
CA SER A 132 12.66 -0.18 -3.77
C SER A 132 12.43 -1.63 -4.17
N LEU A 133 11.35 -1.89 -4.89
CA LEU A 133 11.16 -3.19 -5.54
C LEU A 133 12.05 -3.21 -6.79
N THR A 134 12.73 -4.31 -7.04
CA THR A 134 13.30 -4.64 -8.36
C THR A 134 12.18 -4.73 -9.40
N GLU A 135 12.52 -4.64 -10.69
CA GLU A 135 11.53 -4.77 -11.75
C GLU A 135 10.79 -6.10 -11.71
N ALA A 136 11.52 -7.20 -11.46
CA ALA A 136 10.93 -8.53 -11.31
C ALA A 136 9.95 -8.61 -10.14
N GLU A 137 10.28 -8.01 -8.99
CA GLU A 137 9.37 -7.94 -7.85
C GLU A 137 8.14 -7.09 -8.19
N ARG A 138 8.27 -5.93 -8.83
CA ARG A 138 7.10 -5.09 -9.17
C ARG A 138 6.09 -5.80 -10.05
N LEU A 139 6.57 -6.68 -10.92
CA LEU A 139 5.76 -7.45 -11.86
C LEU A 139 5.21 -8.76 -11.26
N SER A 140 5.72 -9.21 -10.11
CA SER A 140 5.23 -10.42 -9.45
C SER A 140 3.95 -10.17 -8.67
N ASP A 141 3.25 -11.24 -8.30
CA ASP A 141 2.05 -11.15 -7.48
C ASP A 141 2.36 -10.74 -6.03
N ASP A 142 3.58 -11.02 -5.56
CA ASP A 142 4.04 -10.75 -4.20
C ASP A 142 4.84 -9.43 -4.07
N GLY A 143 5.08 -8.73 -5.18
CA GLY A 143 5.71 -7.42 -5.18
C GLY A 143 4.93 -6.42 -4.37
N HIS A 144 5.36 -6.12 -3.15
CA HIS A 144 4.57 -5.28 -2.26
C HIS A 144 5.44 -4.33 -1.44
N LEU A 145 5.32 -3.03 -1.70
CA LEU A 145 6.10 -1.99 -1.00
C LEU A 145 5.83 -2.01 0.51
N GLY A 146 4.58 -2.23 0.93
CA GLY A 146 4.24 -2.48 2.33
C GLY A 146 5.01 -3.66 2.95
N PHE A 147 4.92 -4.87 2.38
CA PHE A 147 5.68 -6.03 2.85
C PHE A 147 7.19 -5.76 2.91
N LYS A 148 7.79 -5.19 1.86
CA LYS A 148 9.23 -4.91 1.83
C LYS A 148 9.64 -3.90 2.91
N GLY A 149 8.82 -2.86 3.13
CA GLY A 149 9.04 -1.89 4.20
C GLY A 149 8.90 -2.52 5.58
N TRP A 150 7.90 -3.36 5.79
CA TRP A 150 7.72 -4.12 7.04
C TRP A 150 8.93 -5.02 7.31
N ALA A 151 9.39 -5.78 6.32
CA ALA A 151 10.55 -6.66 6.46
C ALA A 151 11.84 -5.87 6.78
N ALA A 152 12.00 -4.68 6.22
CA ALA A 152 13.10 -3.78 6.57
C ALA A 152 13.03 -3.30 8.03
N GLU A 153 11.83 -3.08 8.58
CA GLU A 153 11.67 -2.76 10.01
C GLU A 153 11.91 -3.96 10.92
N VAL A 154 11.57 -5.18 10.48
CA VAL A 154 11.93 -6.41 11.20
C VAL A 154 13.45 -6.54 11.27
N ALA A 155 14.15 -6.36 10.13
CA ALA A 155 15.61 -6.39 10.08
C ALA A 155 16.25 -5.37 11.03
N ALA A 156 15.77 -4.11 11.01
CA ALA A 156 16.27 -3.08 11.91
C ALA A 156 16.00 -3.38 13.39
N SER A 157 14.86 -4.01 13.70
CA SER A 157 14.56 -4.45 15.07
C SER A 157 15.48 -5.59 15.52
N LEU A 158 15.80 -6.54 14.64
CA LEU A 158 16.79 -7.59 14.89
C LEU A 158 18.18 -7.00 15.18
N GLU A 159 18.64 -6.05 14.36
CA GLU A 159 19.92 -5.36 14.56
C GLU A 159 19.97 -4.64 15.92
N THR A 160 18.90 -3.92 16.27
CA THR A 160 18.79 -3.20 17.55
C THR A 160 18.86 -4.16 18.75
N ARG A 161 18.36 -5.39 18.58
CA ARG A 161 18.37 -6.44 19.61
C ARG A 161 19.66 -7.28 19.59
N GLY A 162 20.64 -6.96 18.74
CA GLY A 162 21.90 -7.69 18.63
C GLY A 162 21.78 -9.08 18.01
N ALA A 163 20.71 -9.35 17.27
CA ALA A 163 20.51 -10.62 16.60
C ALA A 163 21.40 -10.75 15.34
N PRO A 164 21.79 -11.96 14.95
CA PRO A 164 22.56 -12.15 13.72
C PRO A 164 21.73 -11.75 12.49
N ALA A 165 22.37 -11.13 11.50
CA ALA A 165 21.72 -10.75 10.23
C ALA A 165 21.04 -11.95 9.52
N ALA A 166 21.55 -13.16 9.76
CA ALA A 166 21.00 -14.39 9.23
C ALA A 166 19.59 -14.75 9.78
N ALA A 167 19.18 -14.20 10.92
CA ALA A 167 17.92 -14.55 11.59
C ALA A 167 16.67 -14.23 10.75
N LEU A 168 16.75 -13.21 9.88
CA LEU A 168 15.66 -12.93 8.94
C LEU A 168 15.71 -13.86 7.73
N SER A 169 16.90 -14.16 7.23
CA SER A 169 17.10 -15.01 6.04
C SER A 169 16.90 -16.51 6.28
N SER A 170 16.89 -16.95 7.54
CA SER A 170 16.55 -18.33 7.92
C SER A 170 15.04 -18.60 7.90
N GLU A 171 14.22 -17.55 7.93
CA GLU A 171 12.76 -17.69 7.85
C GLU A 171 12.33 -17.92 6.40
N THR A 172 11.36 -18.80 6.19
CA THR A 172 10.77 -18.97 4.86
C THR A 172 10.00 -17.73 4.42
N TRP A 173 9.98 -17.48 3.12
CA TRP A 173 9.19 -16.39 2.54
C TRP A 173 7.71 -16.45 2.93
N ASP A 174 7.10 -17.64 2.88
CA ASP A 174 5.69 -17.84 3.23
C ASP A 174 5.38 -17.50 4.68
N ALA A 175 6.30 -17.81 5.60
CA ALA A 175 6.15 -17.45 7.00
C ALA A 175 6.23 -15.93 7.20
N LEU A 176 7.15 -15.23 6.53
CA LEU A 176 7.22 -13.77 6.56
C LEU A 176 5.95 -13.13 5.99
N VAL A 177 5.46 -13.62 4.84
CA VAL A 177 4.21 -13.15 4.24
C VAL A 177 3.02 -13.39 5.16
N SER A 178 2.96 -14.56 5.81
CA SER A 178 1.91 -14.89 6.78
C SER A 178 1.90 -13.91 7.96
N ARG A 179 3.07 -13.61 8.54
CA ARG A 179 3.21 -12.63 9.64
C ARG A 179 2.78 -11.23 9.25
N TYR A 180 3.21 -10.77 8.06
CA TYR A 180 2.81 -9.48 7.51
C TYR A 180 1.28 -9.41 7.31
N ARG A 181 0.67 -10.44 6.71
CA ARG A 181 -0.79 -10.51 6.49
C ARG A 181 -1.57 -10.62 7.80
N ALA A 182 -0.97 -11.20 8.84
CA ALA A 182 -1.52 -11.21 10.19
C ALA A 182 -1.36 -9.86 10.92
N HIS A 183 -0.80 -8.84 10.25
CA HIS A 183 -0.49 -7.55 10.84
C HIS A 183 0.36 -7.67 12.11
N GLN A 184 1.34 -8.58 12.09
CA GLN A 184 2.27 -8.76 13.19
C GLN A 184 3.26 -7.58 13.25
N HIS A 185 3.33 -6.92 14.41
CA HIS A 185 4.24 -5.82 14.65
C HIS A 185 5.70 -6.20 14.33
N PRO A 186 6.52 -5.36 13.64
CA PRO A 186 7.89 -5.70 13.28
C PRO A 186 8.76 -6.16 14.47
N ALA A 187 8.66 -5.47 15.59
CA ALA A 187 9.36 -5.83 16.82
C ALA A 187 8.95 -7.19 17.40
N LEU A 188 7.67 -7.55 17.29
CA LEU A 188 7.19 -8.88 17.70
C LEU A 188 7.72 -9.97 16.78
N ALA A 189 7.70 -9.73 15.47
CA ALA A 189 8.27 -10.66 14.50
C ALA A 189 9.76 -10.89 14.76
N ALA A 190 10.53 -9.82 15.00
CA ALA A 190 11.94 -9.92 15.38
C ALA A 190 12.16 -10.74 16.66
N ALA A 191 11.34 -10.53 17.70
CA ALA A 191 11.41 -11.31 18.94
C ALA A 191 11.20 -12.82 18.70
N VAL A 192 10.23 -13.18 17.87
CA VAL A 192 9.94 -14.58 17.52
C VAL A 192 11.10 -15.21 16.75
N LEU A 193 11.71 -14.48 15.79
CA LEU A 193 12.86 -14.96 15.03
C LEU A 193 14.09 -15.21 15.93
N ILE A 194 14.33 -14.32 16.90
CA ILE A 194 15.41 -14.50 17.89
C ILE A 194 15.18 -15.78 18.71
N ALA A 195 13.96 -15.98 19.21
CA ALA A 195 13.62 -17.15 20.02
C ALA A 195 13.76 -18.46 19.21
N ALA A 196 13.34 -18.47 17.95
CA ALA A 196 13.49 -19.63 17.07
C ALA A 196 14.97 -19.96 16.83
N SER A 197 15.79 -18.94 16.51
CA SER A 197 17.23 -19.12 16.29
C SER A 197 17.95 -19.70 17.52
N GLN A 198 17.58 -19.26 18.73
CA GLN A 198 18.12 -19.81 19.97
C GLN A 198 17.69 -21.27 20.21
N ALA A 199 16.45 -21.62 19.87
CA ALA A 199 15.96 -23.00 20.00
C ALA A 199 16.71 -23.95 19.06
N ASP A 200 16.98 -23.54 17.83
CA ASP A 200 17.75 -24.33 16.86
C ASP A 200 19.20 -24.55 17.32
N GLN A 201 19.83 -23.54 17.94
CA GLN A 201 21.17 -23.66 18.51
C GLN A 201 21.24 -24.63 19.70
N LEU A 202 20.16 -24.78 20.47
CA LEU A 202 20.09 -25.70 21.60
C LEU A 202 19.77 -27.14 21.17
N ALA A 203 19.22 -27.33 19.97
CA ALA A 203 18.87 -28.63 19.41
C ALA A 203 19.98 -29.25 18.53
N ALA A 204 21.01 -28.49 18.18
CA ALA A 204 22.18 -28.90 17.41
C ALA A 204 23.33 -29.40 18.29
#